data_AF-A0A0G4HAX1-F1
#
_entry.id   AF-A0A0G4HAX1-F1
#
_cell.length_a   1.000
_cell.length_b   1.000
_cell.length_c   1.000
_cell.angle_alpha   90.00
_cell.angle_beta   90.00
_cell.angle_gamma   90.00
#
_symmetry.space_group_name_H-M   'P 1'
#
loop_
_entity.id
_entity.type
_entity.pdbx_description
1 polymer ?
#
loop_
_entity_poly.entity_id
_entity_poly.type
_entity_poly.pdbx_seq_one_letter_code
_entity_poly.pdbx_strand_id
1 'polypeptide(L)'
;MSANGSGSSFGKVHVPWGSEGSGKYSASTLGCFTVIRNAIPLCTDEVKAMSSMLQDAKVFTIADYGTADGGTSMPLIEAVISAVREQNSQIPVDVRYEDQPNADFRSLFYFMQGLLAPPLPGVSSYLKNHENVFVSTCGTSFFAPCFPPESIHLAFSSTAMHWLSKAPDAPLKDALHHTGSKDPKAIAAYARQAAEDWEAIMLHRAKEIAPGGSLVLVNFAVDDDGYYLGTSPQVKESMYAKFVGLWAQMRDEGKIGSKEFENTKFLNYYRTKQETIKPFTDKDSPVYKAGMRLKFCETRITRCPFHVAWLEESEKMPQGASEEKRRAHAKWYIPTIRTWSNSTFKSGLREDRPEEEKTQIVDELFSRYEDEVTARPADFGMDYVHCFLVAVKEKEGGR
;
A
#
# COMPACT_ATOMS: atom_id res chain seq x y z
N MET A 1 13.64 -18.74 -21.14
CA MET A 1 12.32 -19.09 -20.60
C MET A 1 11.27 -18.40 -21.44
N SER A 2 10.59 -19.16 -22.30
CA SER A 2 9.51 -18.70 -23.16
C SER A 2 8.23 -18.50 -22.33
N ALA A 3 7.82 -17.25 -22.13
CA ALA A 3 6.49 -16.93 -21.62
C ALA A 3 5.61 -16.52 -22.81
N ASN A 4 4.79 -17.48 -23.26
CA ASN A 4 3.68 -17.24 -24.16
C ASN A 4 2.72 -16.21 -23.56
N GLY A 5 2.16 -15.37 -24.42
CA GLY A 5 1.24 -14.28 -24.10
C GLY A 5 0.06 -14.69 -23.21
N SER A 6 0.10 -14.23 -21.97
CA SER A 6 -1.04 -13.68 -21.24
C SER A 6 -0.49 -12.47 -20.48
N GLY A 7 -1.11 -11.30 -20.66
CA GLY A 7 -0.53 -10.00 -20.32
C GLY A 7 -0.19 -9.86 -18.84
N SER A 8 1.10 -9.86 -18.52
CA SER A 8 1.59 -9.50 -17.19
C SER A 8 1.27 -8.03 -16.91
N SER A 9 0.56 -7.75 -15.82
CA SER A 9 0.34 -6.38 -15.31
C SER A 9 1.60 -5.79 -14.65
N PHE A 10 2.62 -6.63 -14.45
CA PHE A 10 3.87 -6.29 -13.79
C PHE A 10 4.58 -5.12 -14.50
N GLY A 11 4.85 -4.05 -13.74
CA GLY A 11 5.51 -2.85 -14.25
C GLY A 11 4.65 -1.97 -15.18
N LYS A 12 3.33 -2.20 -15.29
CA LYS A 12 2.45 -1.40 -16.17
C LYS A 12 1.25 -0.76 -15.48
N VAL A 13 0.68 -1.42 -14.45
CA VAL A 13 -0.65 -1.03 -13.90
C VAL A 13 -0.55 -0.46 -12.47
N HIS A 14 0.62 -0.55 -11.82
CA HIS A 14 0.77 -0.32 -10.37
C HIS A 14 1.90 0.66 -10.01
N VAL A 15 2.14 1.67 -10.83
CA VAL A 15 3.25 2.61 -10.64
C VAL A 15 2.76 3.90 -9.98
N PRO A 16 3.35 4.33 -8.85
CA PRO A 16 3.10 5.65 -8.29
C PRO A 16 3.36 6.77 -9.31
N TRP A 17 2.45 7.73 -9.37
CA TRP A 17 2.53 8.88 -10.26
C TRP A 17 3.37 10.01 -9.66
N GLY A 18 4.34 10.48 -10.43
CA GLY A 18 5.25 11.55 -10.06
C GLY A 18 6.53 11.53 -10.89
N SER A 19 7.34 12.57 -10.77
CA SER A 19 8.68 12.58 -11.34
C SER A 19 9.63 11.74 -10.49
N GLU A 20 10.42 10.88 -11.13
CA GLU A 20 11.45 10.10 -10.45
C GLU A 20 12.46 11.00 -9.71
N GLY A 21 12.86 10.59 -8.51
CA GLY A 21 13.78 11.33 -7.66
C GLY A 21 13.19 12.57 -6.97
N SER A 22 11.87 12.79 -7.01
CA SER A 22 11.22 13.93 -6.33
C SER A 22 10.57 13.59 -4.99
N GLY A 23 10.45 12.30 -4.64
CA GLY A 23 9.71 11.83 -3.46
C GLY A 23 8.21 12.12 -3.54
N LYS A 24 7.64 12.19 -4.75
CA LYS A 24 6.27 12.63 -5.00
C LYS A 24 5.22 11.77 -4.30
N TYR A 25 5.43 10.46 -4.22
CA TYR A 25 4.49 9.56 -3.58
C TYR A 25 4.40 9.91 -2.08
N SER A 26 5.53 9.89 -1.38
CA SER A 26 5.63 10.31 0.02
C SER A 26 5.09 11.71 0.25
N ALA A 27 5.39 12.68 -0.63
CA ALA A 27 4.88 14.05 -0.51
C ALA A 27 3.35 14.17 -0.59
N SER A 28 2.66 13.21 -1.22
CA SER A 28 1.23 13.29 -1.52
C SER A 28 0.37 12.36 -0.64
N THR A 29 0.96 11.44 0.11
CA THR A 29 0.23 10.42 0.88
C THR A 29 0.45 10.53 2.39
N LEU A 30 0.03 11.66 2.98
CA LEU A 30 0.12 11.89 4.43
C LEU A 30 -0.57 10.79 5.26
N GLY A 31 -1.69 10.23 4.78
CA GLY A 31 -2.39 9.18 5.51
C GLY A 31 -1.63 7.86 5.57
N CYS A 32 -0.78 7.55 4.57
CA CYS A 32 0.11 6.37 4.64
C CYS A 32 1.09 6.48 5.80
N PHE A 33 1.62 7.67 6.11
CA PHE A 33 2.45 7.87 7.30
C PHE A 33 1.68 7.57 8.59
N THR A 34 0.44 8.07 8.72
CA THR A 34 -0.38 7.81 9.92
C THR A 34 -0.65 6.31 10.09
N VAL A 35 -1.01 5.62 9.00
CA VAL A 35 -1.25 4.18 8.99
C VAL A 35 0.01 3.41 9.40
N ILE A 36 1.15 3.70 8.78
CA ILE A 36 2.41 3.00 9.07
C ILE A 36 2.88 3.26 10.50
N ARG A 37 2.76 4.51 10.99
CA ARG A 37 3.11 4.84 12.38
C ARG A 37 2.28 4.07 13.40
N ASN A 38 1.03 3.75 13.08
CA ASN A 38 0.18 2.90 13.94
C ASN A 38 0.71 1.46 14.09
N ALA A 39 1.60 1.00 13.20
CA ALA A 39 2.25 -0.31 13.29
C ALA A 39 3.60 -0.28 14.02
N ILE A 40 4.13 0.89 14.41
CA ILE A 40 5.40 1.00 15.15
C ILE A 40 5.39 0.14 16.43
N PRO A 41 4.33 0.17 17.28
CA PRO A 41 4.31 -0.68 18.46
C PRO A 41 4.38 -2.18 18.11
N LEU A 42 3.66 -2.61 17.07
CA LEU A 42 3.69 -4.01 16.61
C LEU A 42 5.11 -4.43 16.22
N CYS A 43 5.81 -3.62 15.42
CA CYS A 43 7.17 -3.93 14.98
C CYS A 43 8.18 -3.91 16.14
N THR A 44 8.12 -2.89 17.00
CA THR A 44 9.07 -2.74 18.12
C THR A 44 8.86 -3.79 19.21
N ASP A 45 7.63 -4.25 19.43
CA ASP A 45 7.34 -5.36 20.35
C ASP A 45 7.81 -6.71 19.79
N GLU A 46 7.74 -6.93 18.48
CA GLU A 46 8.38 -8.10 17.86
C GLU A 46 9.90 -8.08 18.00
N VAL A 47 10.54 -6.91 17.80
CA VAL A 47 11.98 -6.74 18.03
C VAL A 47 12.35 -7.10 19.47
N LYS A 48 11.57 -6.64 20.48
CA LYS A 48 11.77 -7.01 21.89
C LYS A 48 11.60 -8.51 22.13
N ALA A 49 10.63 -9.15 21.48
CA ALA A 49 10.41 -10.59 21.59
C ALA A 49 11.56 -11.42 20.96
N MET A 50 12.31 -10.85 20.01
CA MET A 50 13.48 -11.46 19.38
C MET A 50 14.78 -11.31 20.18
N SER A 51 14.73 -10.98 21.47
CA SER A 51 15.93 -10.69 22.28
C SER A 51 17.02 -11.76 22.18
N SER A 52 16.66 -13.05 22.28
CA SER A 52 17.64 -14.14 22.13
C SER A 52 18.30 -14.15 20.75
N MET A 53 17.51 -13.96 19.70
CA MET A 53 17.98 -13.94 18.32
C MET A 53 18.92 -12.75 18.07
N LEU A 54 18.65 -11.60 18.68
CA LEU A 54 19.50 -10.41 18.57
C LEU A 54 20.86 -10.55 19.26
N GLN A 55 20.99 -11.40 20.28
CA GLN A 55 22.29 -11.67 20.92
C GLN A 55 23.16 -12.62 20.08
N ASP A 56 22.53 -13.57 19.39
CA ASP A 56 23.23 -14.60 18.60
C ASP A 56 23.48 -14.19 17.14
N ALA A 57 22.68 -13.24 16.62
CA ALA A 57 22.75 -12.81 15.23
C ALA A 57 23.99 -11.93 14.95
N LYS A 58 24.59 -12.15 13.78
CA LYS A 58 25.70 -11.30 13.28
C LYS A 58 25.23 -10.00 12.63
N VAL A 59 23.97 -9.97 12.20
CA VAL A 59 23.30 -8.84 11.55
C VAL A 59 21.81 -8.97 11.83
N PHE A 60 21.13 -7.86 12.11
CA PHE A 60 19.67 -7.83 12.14
C PHE A 60 19.17 -7.30 10.80
N THR A 61 18.25 -8.02 10.17
CA THR A 61 17.81 -7.70 8.80
C THR A 61 16.33 -7.39 8.79
N ILE A 62 16.00 -6.20 8.29
CA ILE A 62 14.64 -5.70 8.13
C ILE A 62 14.33 -5.70 6.64
N ALA A 63 13.19 -6.23 6.23
CA ALA A 63 12.70 -6.11 4.87
C ALA A 63 11.40 -5.30 4.83
N ASP A 64 11.31 -4.32 3.92
CA ASP A 64 10.11 -3.55 3.63
C ASP A 64 9.64 -3.88 2.20
N TYR A 65 8.54 -4.64 2.08
CA TYR A 65 7.99 -5.11 0.81
C TYR A 65 6.90 -4.16 0.29
N GLY A 66 7.06 -3.70 -0.94
CA GLY A 66 6.23 -2.66 -1.55
C GLY A 66 6.52 -1.28 -1.00
N THR A 67 7.79 -0.88 -1.02
CA THR A 67 8.28 0.35 -0.39
C THR A 67 7.86 1.66 -1.09
N ALA A 68 7.43 1.58 -2.35
CA ALA A 68 7.27 2.70 -3.28
C ALA A 68 8.55 3.55 -3.40
N ASP A 69 8.55 4.76 -2.83
CA ASP A 69 9.72 5.64 -2.77
C ASP A 69 10.45 5.60 -1.42
N GLY A 70 10.07 4.70 -0.50
CA GLY A 70 10.70 4.46 0.81
C GLY A 70 10.51 5.54 1.87
N GLY A 71 9.98 6.72 1.52
CA GLY A 71 9.83 7.82 2.47
C GLY A 71 8.75 7.56 3.53
N THR A 72 7.65 6.89 3.16
CA THR A 72 6.52 6.63 4.07
C THR A 72 6.84 5.64 5.20
N SER A 73 7.69 4.65 4.95
CA SER A 73 8.11 3.65 5.94
C SER A 73 9.30 4.09 6.80
N MET A 74 10.03 5.12 6.38
CA MET A 74 11.23 5.62 7.07
C MET A 74 11.05 5.85 8.58
N PRO A 75 9.97 6.48 9.09
CA PRO A 75 9.78 6.65 10.53
C PRO A 75 9.61 5.34 11.30
N LEU A 76 9.01 4.32 10.66
CA LEU A 76 8.87 3.00 11.27
C LEU A 76 10.22 2.29 11.31
N ILE A 77 10.99 2.35 10.23
CA ILE A 77 12.33 1.74 10.19
C ILE A 77 13.26 2.38 11.22
N GLU A 78 13.24 3.71 11.36
CA GLU A 78 13.95 4.43 12.43
C GLU A 78 13.60 3.90 13.84
N ALA A 79 12.30 3.72 14.11
CA ALA A 79 11.83 3.20 15.40
C ALA A 79 12.25 1.73 15.63
N VAL A 80 12.22 0.90 14.58
CA VAL A 80 12.68 -0.49 14.64
C VAL A 80 14.19 -0.55 14.91
N ILE A 81 15.00 0.26 14.21
CA ILE A 81 16.45 0.33 14.45
C ILE A 81 16.72 0.76 15.89
N SER A 82 16.01 1.76 16.40
CA SER A 82 16.14 2.21 17.79
C SER A 82 15.84 1.07 18.78
N ALA A 83 14.77 0.31 18.58
CA ALA A 83 14.43 -0.85 19.41
C ALA A 83 15.46 -2.00 19.31
N VAL A 84 16.11 -2.16 18.15
CA VAL A 84 17.24 -3.10 18.01
C VAL A 84 18.43 -2.62 18.83
N ARG A 85 18.75 -1.32 18.77
CA ARG A 85 19.89 -0.70 19.48
C ARG A 85 19.74 -0.77 21.00
N GLU A 86 18.51 -0.71 21.51
CA GLU A 86 18.22 -0.90 22.95
C GLU A 86 18.62 -2.29 23.45
N GLN A 87 18.60 -3.31 22.59
CA GLN A 87 18.92 -4.69 22.96
C GLN A 87 20.33 -5.11 22.57
N ASN A 88 20.82 -4.60 21.44
CA ASN A 88 22.18 -4.82 20.97
C ASN A 88 22.66 -3.55 20.25
N SER A 89 23.41 -2.70 20.97
CA SER A 89 23.83 -1.40 20.46
C SER A 89 24.83 -1.46 19.30
N GLN A 90 25.48 -2.61 19.09
CA GLN A 90 26.58 -2.75 18.13
C GLN A 90 26.23 -3.60 16.90
N ILE A 91 25.10 -4.33 16.91
CA ILE A 91 24.75 -5.24 15.80
C ILE A 91 24.61 -4.47 14.48
N PRO A 92 25.23 -4.92 13.37
CA PRO A 92 24.91 -4.41 12.04
C PRO A 92 23.42 -4.51 11.76
N VAL A 93 22.80 -3.45 11.21
CA VAL A 93 21.41 -3.51 10.73
C VAL A 93 21.41 -3.39 9.21
N ASP A 94 20.79 -4.36 8.55
CA ASP A 94 20.61 -4.38 7.10
C ASP A 94 19.15 -4.14 6.75
N VAL A 95 18.84 -2.98 6.16
CA VAL A 95 17.50 -2.62 5.71
C VAL A 95 17.40 -2.89 4.22
N ARG A 96 16.47 -3.77 3.84
CA ARG A 96 16.24 -4.17 2.46
C ARG A 96 14.87 -3.69 2.01
N TYR A 97 14.85 -2.90 0.96
CA TYR A 97 13.62 -2.40 0.38
C TYR A 97 13.28 -3.18 -0.88
N GLU A 98 12.09 -3.77 -0.93
CA GLU A 98 11.59 -4.44 -2.12
C GLU A 98 10.47 -3.63 -2.76
N ASP A 99 10.49 -3.57 -4.09
CA ASP A 99 9.36 -3.16 -4.91
C ASP A 99 9.54 -3.69 -6.34
N GLN A 100 8.57 -3.41 -7.22
CA GLN A 100 8.68 -3.72 -8.64
C GLN A 100 9.83 -2.93 -9.32
N PRO A 101 10.36 -3.42 -10.46
CA PRO A 101 11.53 -2.86 -11.13
C PRO A 101 11.46 -1.37 -11.48
N ASN A 102 10.26 -0.83 -11.69
CA ASN A 102 10.01 0.56 -12.08
C ASN A 102 9.52 1.43 -10.92
N ALA A 103 9.67 0.97 -9.68
CA ALA A 103 9.53 1.84 -8.53
C ALA A 103 10.59 2.94 -8.52
N ASP A 104 10.30 4.05 -7.85
CA ASP A 104 11.20 5.20 -7.77
C ASP A 104 12.32 4.97 -6.72
N PHE A 105 13.19 4.00 -7.00
CA PHE A 105 14.37 3.72 -6.18
C PHE A 105 15.32 4.92 -6.10
N ARG A 106 15.27 5.84 -7.06
CA ARG A 106 16.03 7.09 -7.02
C ARG A 106 15.60 7.96 -5.85
N SER A 107 14.29 8.20 -5.69
CA SER A 107 13.77 8.91 -4.52
C SER A 107 14.09 8.18 -3.22
N LEU A 108 13.99 6.85 -3.21
CA LEU A 108 14.39 6.05 -2.05
C LEU A 108 15.83 6.33 -1.65
N PHE A 109 16.79 6.26 -2.58
CA PHE A 109 18.18 6.57 -2.26
C PHE A 109 18.35 8.01 -1.81
N TYR A 110 17.64 8.98 -2.40
CA TYR A 110 17.72 10.37 -1.94
C TYR A 110 17.18 10.56 -0.53
N PHE A 111 16.08 9.90 -0.16
CA PHE A 111 15.58 9.87 1.20
C PHE A 111 16.59 9.23 2.16
N MET A 112 17.14 8.06 1.81
CA MET A 112 18.09 7.34 2.67
C MET A 112 19.41 8.08 2.83
N GLN A 113 19.90 8.77 1.80
CA GLN A 113 21.10 9.62 1.90
C GLN A 113 20.81 11.00 2.52
N GLY A 114 19.54 11.28 2.86
CA GLY A 114 19.09 12.56 3.42
C GLY A 114 19.32 13.74 2.49
N LEU A 115 19.22 13.49 1.18
CA LEU A 115 19.14 14.49 0.09
C LEU A 115 17.69 14.95 -0.12
N LEU A 116 16.71 14.14 0.31
CA LEU A 116 15.31 14.50 0.46
C LEU A 116 14.87 14.29 1.91
N ALA A 117 13.81 15.01 2.30
CA ALA A 117 13.14 14.84 3.59
C ALA A 117 11.66 14.53 3.36
N PRO A 118 11.06 13.57 4.09
CA PRO A 118 9.62 13.35 4.07
C PRO A 118 8.85 14.63 4.46
N PRO A 119 7.57 14.78 4.07
CA PRO A 119 6.75 15.95 4.40
C PRO A 119 6.29 15.96 5.87
N LEU A 120 7.09 15.43 6.79
CA LEU A 120 6.82 15.35 8.22
C LEU A 120 7.90 16.09 9.01
N PRO A 121 7.52 17.04 9.89
CA PRO A 121 8.49 17.72 10.74
C PRO A 121 9.28 16.74 11.60
N GLY A 122 10.60 16.94 11.69
CA GLY A 122 11.49 16.16 12.55
C GLY A 122 11.84 14.76 12.03
N VAL A 123 11.40 14.38 10.83
CA VAL A 123 11.81 13.12 10.21
C VAL A 123 13.10 13.34 9.39
N SER A 124 14.16 12.64 9.77
CA SER A 124 15.43 12.57 9.05
C SER A 124 15.75 11.14 8.64
N SER A 125 16.70 10.97 7.72
CA SER A 125 17.22 9.64 7.39
C SER A 125 17.81 8.97 8.63
N TYR A 126 17.42 7.72 8.87
CA TYR A 126 18.00 6.90 9.91
C TYR A 126 19.49 6.60 9.70
N LEU A 127 20.02 6.71 8.47
CA LEU A 127 21.46 6.60 8.21
C LEU A 127 22.26 7.78 8.78
N LYS A 128 21.61 8.91 9.07
CA LYS A 128 22.23 10.04 9.78
C LYS A 128 22.11 9.91 11.29
N ASN A 129 21.15 9.12 11.77
CA ASN A 129 20.84 8.97 13.18
C ASN A 129 21.54 7.76 13.81
N HIS A 130 21.85 6.73 13.01
CA HIS A 130 22.43 5.47 13.47
C HIS A 130 23.67 5.09 12.66
N GLU A 131 24.71 4.66 13.35
CA GLU A 131 25.87 4.02 12.74
C GLU A 131 25.60 2.52 12.48
N ASN A 132 26.43 1.92 11.61
CA ASN A 132 26.39 0.49 11.29
C ASN A 132 25.01 0.03 10.75
N VAL A 133 24.41 0.87 9.90
CA VAL A 133 23.18 0.59 9.17
C VAL A 133 23.47 0.58 7.67
N PHE A 134 23.02 -0.46 6.99
CA PHE A 134 23.21 -0.68 5.56
C PHE A 134 21.85 -0.70 4.88
N VAL A 135 21.80 -0.20 3.65
CA VAL A 135 20.57 -0.17 2.85
C VAL A 135 20.82 -0.86 1.51
N SER A 136 19.89 -1.72 1.12
CA SER A 136 19.85 -2.34 -0.20
C SER A 136 18.43 -2.30 -0.78
N THR A 137 18.33 -2.51 -2.09
CA THR A 137 17.05 -2.56 -2.81
C THR A 137 16.93 -3.86 -3.60
N CYS A 138 15.71 -4.36 -3.74
CA CYS A 138 15.36 -5.51 -4.54
C CYS A 138 14.23 -5.12 -5.50
N GLY A 139 14.56 -4.95 -6.79
CA GLY A 139 13.59 -4.67 -7.85
C GLY A 139 12.85 -5.91 -8.33
N THR A 140 12.49 -6.84 -7.44
CA THR A 140 11.84 -8.11 -7.78
C THR A 140 10.49 -8.17 -7.10
N SER A 141 9.43 -8.53 -7.84
CA SER A 141 8.08 -8.64 -7.29
C SER A 141 7.99 -9.47 -6.01
N PHE A 142 7.29 -8.96 -5.00
CA PHE A 142 6.88 -9.76 -3.83
C PHE A 142 6.02 -10.99 -4.16
N PHE A 143 5.49 -11.16 -5.37
CA PHE A 143 4.86 -12.43 -5.81
C PHE A 143 5.90 -13.55 -6.05
N ALA A 144 7.20 -13.25 -6.02
CA ALA A 144 8.31 -14.16 -6.20
C ALA A 144 9.25 -14.16 -4.97
N PRO A 145 10.26 -15.06 -4.91
CA PRO A 145 11.35 -14.94 -3.95
C PRO A 145 12.16 -13.66 -4.18
N CYS A 146 12.34 -12.85 -3.15
CA CYS A 146 13.04 -11.57 -3.17
C CYS A 146 14.39 -11.65 -2.46
N PHE A 147 14.51 -12.50 -1.44
CA PHE A 147 15.71 -12.61 -0.61
C PHE A 147 16.14 -14.07 -0.40
N PRO A 148 17.40 -14.33 0.00
CA PRO A 148 17.85 -15.67 0.37
C PRO A 148 17.02 -16.25 1.53
N PRO A 149 16.87 -17.58 1.59
CA PRO A 149 16.18 -18.24 2.70
C PRO A 149 16.75 -17.83 4.05
N GLU A 150 15.86 -17.65 5.02
CA GLU A 150 16.18 -17.39 6.43
C GLU A 150 17.10 -16.18 6.67
N SER A 151 17.06 -15.20 5.77
CA SER A 151 17.89 -14.00 5.83
C SER A 151 17.17 -12.78 6.37
N ILE A 152 15.86 -12.86 6.66
CA ILE A 152 15.03 -11.76 7.16
C ILE A 152 14.61 -12.02 8.60
N HIS A 153 14.84 -11.07 9.49
CA HIS A 153 14.44 -11.17 10.91
C HIS A 153 13.07 -10.52 11.13
N LEU A 154 12.89 -9.31 10.60
CA LEU A 154 11.60 -8.60 10.59
C LEU A 154 11.20 -8.28 9.16
N ALA A 155 10.13 -8.91 8.68
CA ALA A 155 9.48 -8.57 7.43
C ALA A 155 8.32 -7.60 7.69
N PHE A 156 8.28 -6.50 6.94
CA PHE A 156 7.24 -5.49 7.01
C PHE A 156 6.65 -5.25 5.61
N SER A 157 5.35 -4.99 5.54
CA SER A 157 4.71 -4.47 4.32
C SER A 157 3.51 -3.64 4.69
N SER A 158 3.31 -2.51 4.01
CA SER A 158 2.13 -1.68 4.17
C SER A 158 1.57 -1.25 2.82
N THR A 159 0.25 -1.35 2.65
CA THR A 159 -0.45 -0.82 1.47
C THR A 159 0.15 -1.34 0.14
N ALA A 160 0.49 -2.63 0.07
CA ALA A 160 1.11 -3.22 -1.13
C ALA A 160 0.48 -4.56 -1.56
N MET A 161 0.37 -5.53 -0.65
CA MET A 161 -0.04 -6.91 -0.97
C MET A 161 -1.56 -7.09 -1.23
N HIS A 162 -2.28 -6.00 -1.48
CA HIS A 162 -3.66 -6.01 -1.96
C HIS A 162 -3.73 -5.98 -3.49
N TRP A 163 -2.66 -5.53 -4.17
CA TRP A 163 -2.52 -5.66 -5.63
C TRP A 163 -2.48 -7.13 -6.05
N LEU A 164 -2.98 -7.41 -7.26
CA LEU A 164 -3.04 -8.74 -7.85
C LEU A 164 -1.90 -8.95 -8.86
N SER A 165 -1.41 -10.18 -8.96
CA SER A 165 -0.32 -10.54 -9.87
C SER A 165 -0.73 -10.55 -11.34
N LYS A 166 -2.02 -10.76 -11.61
CA LYS A 166 -2.62 -10.75 -12.95
C LYS A 166 -4.08 -10.34 -12.90
N ALA A 167 -4.63 -9.98 -14.07
CA ALA A 167 -6.05 -9.71 -14.21
C ALA A 167 -6.88 -11.00 -13.96
N PRO A 168 -7.97 -10.94 -13.17
CA PRO A 168 -8.87 -12.07 -12.99
C PRO A 168 -9.61 -12.47 -14.28
N ASP A 169 -9.93 -13.76 -14.42
CA ASP A 169 -10.54 -14.32 -15.65
C ASP A 169 -11.94 -13.75 -15.98
N ALA A 170 -12.64 -13.23 -14.98
CA ALA A 170 -13.94 -12.57 -15.15
C ALA A 170 -13.80 -11.07 -14.83
N PRO A 171 -13.94 -10.18 -15.83
CA PRO A 171 -13.78 -8.73 -15.62
C PRO A 171 -15.00 -8.12 -14.91
N LEU A 172 -14.77 -7.07 -14.13
CA LEU A 172 -15.86 -6.27 -13.53
C LEU A 172 -16.47 -5.37 -14.62
N LYS A 173 -17.63 -5.74 -15.16
CA LYS A 173 -18.28 -4.95 -16.22
C LYS A 173 -19.06 -3.74 -15.69
N ASP A 174 -19.47 -3.80 -14.43
CA ASP A 174 -20.35 -2.85 -13.75
C ASP A 174 -19.61 -1.91 -12.78
N ALA A 175 -18.33 -2.17 -12.52
CA ALA A 175 -17.52 -1.40 -11.58
C ALA A 175 -16.06 -1.30 -12.03
N LEU A 176 -15.30 -0.40 -11.39
CA LEU A 176 -13.84 -0.31 -11.53
C LEU A 176 -13.10 -1.15 -10.47
N HIS A 177 -13.77 -1.51 -9.38
CA HIS A 177 -13.21 -2.23 -8.23
C HIS A 177 -14.20 -3.24 -7.66
N HIS A 178 -13.72 -4.34 -7.07
CA HIS A 178 -14.57 -5.47 -6.66
C HIS A 178 -15.62 -5.08 -5.61
N THR A 179 -15.30 -4.16 -4.69
CA THR A 179 -16.25 -3.68 -3.66
C THR A 179 -17.43 -2.89 -4.22
N GLY A 180 -17.33 -2.42 -5.47
CA GLY A 180 -18.42 -1.71 -6.15
C GLY A 180 -19.25 -2.58 -7.10
N SER A 181 -18.86 -3.85 -7.33
CA SER A 181 -19.54 -4.73 -8.27
C SER A 181 -20.70 -5.48 -7.61
N LYS A 182 -21.69 -5.85 -8.42
CA LYS A 182 -22.81 -6.72 -8.05
C LYS A 182 -22.77 -8.05 -8.81
N ASP A 183 -21.77 -8.28 -9.66
CA ASP A 183 -21.61 -9.54 -10.38
C ASP A 183 -20.89 -10.58 -9.50
N PRO A 184 -21.60 -11.59 -8.95
CA PRO A 184 -20.99 -12.58 -8.08
C PRO A 184 -19.92 -13.42 -8.78
N LYS A 185 -19.99 -13.61 -10.11
CA LYS A 185 -18.98 -14.37 -10.85
C LYS A 185 -17.68 -13.60 -10.95
N ALA A 186 -17.76 -12.30 -11.21
CA ALA A 186 -16.60 -11.41 -11.27
C ALA A 186 -15.95 -11.25 -9.89
N ILE A 187 -16.75 -11.00 -8.84
CA ILE A 187 -16.26 -10.91 -7.46
C ILE A 187 -15.53 -12.20 -7.05
N ALA A 188 -16.14 -13.37 -7.33
CA ALA A 188 -15.51 -14.65 -7.02
C ALA A 188 -14.21 -14.90 -7.80
N ALA A 189 -14.07 -14.37 -9.02
CA ALA A 189 -12.82 -14.47 -9.78
C ALA A 189 -11.71 -13.62 -9.16
N TYR A 190 -12.03 -12.40 -8.72
CA TYR A 190 -11.09 -11.54 -7.98
C TYR A 190 -10.66 -12.20 -6.67
N ALA A 191 -11.61 -12.75 -5.91
CA ALA A 191 -11.32 -13.44 -4.65
C ALA A 191 -10.40 -14.67 -4.85
N ARG A 192 -10.63 -15.47 -5.90
CA ARG A 192 -9.75 -16.61 -6.24
C ARG A 192 -8.34 -16.16 -6.57
N GLN A 193 -8.19 -15.17 -7.44
CA GLN A 193 -6.88 -14.63 -7.78
C GLN A 193 -6.16 -14.10 -6.53
N ALA A 194 -6.86 -13.36 -5.69
CA ALA A 194 -6.31 -12.82 -4.46
C ALA A 194 -5.91 -13.92 -3.47
N ALA A 195 -6.63 -15.04 -3.41
CA ALA A 195 -6.29 -16.16 -2.55
C ALA A 195 -5.01 -16.88 -3.03
N GLU A 196 -4.89 -17.12 -4.34
CA GLU A 196 -3.69 -17.69 -4.96
C GLU A 196 -2.46 -16.81 -4.71
N ASP A 197 -2.60 -15.51 -4.96
CA ASP A 197 -1.54 -14.53 -4.72
C ASP A 197 -1.15 -14.47 -3.24
N TRP A 198 -2.13 -14.51 -2.34
CA TRP A 198 -1.85 -14.44 -0.90
C TRP A 198 -1.06 -15.64 -0.42
N GLU A 199 -1.46 -16.85 -0.81
CA GLU A 199 -0.73 -18.07 -0.47
C GLU A 199 0.70 -18.04 -1.02
N ALA A 200 0.87 -17.64 -2.29
CA ALA A 200 2.19 -17.54 -2.92
C ALA A 200 3.10 -16.54 -2.18
N ILE A 201 2.63 -15.32 -1.92
CA ILE A 201 3.39 -14.30 -1.19
C ILE A 201 3.78 -14.86 0.19
N MET A 202 2.83 -15.38 0.96
CA MET A 202 3.10 -15.87 2.31
C MET A 202 4.07 -17.06 2.33
N LEU A 203 4.02 -17.96 1.34
CA LEU A 203 4.98 -19.06 1.19
C LEU A 203 6.40 -18.57 0.85
N HIS A 204 6.53 -17.53 0.02
CA HIS A 204 7.82 -16.92 -0.25
C HIS A 204 8.39 -16.24 1.00
N ARG A 205 7.56 -15.45 1.71
CA ARG A 205 7.97 -14.80 2.97
C ARG A 205 8.35 -15.84 4.04
N ALA A 206 7.62 -16.95 4.16
CA ALA A 206 7.93 -18.02 5.09
C ALA A 206 9.32 -18.65 4.86
N LYS A 207 9.78 -18.71 3.61
CA LYS A 207 11.13 -19.19 3.27
C LYS A 207 12.21 -18.17 3.60
N GLU A 208 11.93 -16.90 3.39
CA GLU A 208 12.88 -15.79 3.59
C GLU A 208 13.06 -15.41 5.06
N ILE A 209 12.00 -15.52 5.87
CA ILE A 209 12.03 -15.21 7.30
C ILE A 209 12.81 -16.28 8.06
N ALA A 210 13.70 -15.87 8.96
CA ALA A 210 14.47 -16.76 9.83
C ALA A 210 13.56 -17.43 10.88
N PRO A 211 13.87 -18.65 11.36
CA PRO A 211 13.13 -19.26 12.46
C PRO A 211 13.10 -18.36 13.71
N GLY A 212 11.92 -18.04 14.22
CA GLY A 212 11.71 -17.06 15.30
C GLY A 212 11.58 -15.59 14.84
N GLY A 213 11.69 -15.32 13.54
CA GLY A 213 11.45 -14.01 12.94
C GLY A 213 9.96 -13.71 12.76
N SER A 214 9.63 -12.44 12.49
CA SER A 214 8.25 -11.95 12.45
C SER A 214 7.92 -11.26 11.13
N LEU A 215 6.65 -11.37 10.75
CA LEU A 215 6.01 -10.71 9.63
C LEU A 215 4.94 -9.75 10.17
N VAL A 216 5.10 -8.46 9.91
CA VAL A 216 4.13 -7.42 10.27
C VAL A 216 3.54 -6.83 8.99
N LEU A 217 2.22 -6.86 8.87
CA LEU A 217 1.50 -6.46 7.66
C LEU A 217 0.44 -5.43 8.00
N VAL A 218 0.33 -4.42 7.15
CA VAL A 218 -0.72 -3.40 7.21
C VAL A 218 -1.34 -3.25 5.82
N ASN A 219 -2.37 -4.04 5.51
CA ASN A 219 -2.90 -4.10 4.14
C ASN A 219 -4.37 -3.70 4.08
N PHE A 220 -4.79 -3.12 2.95
CA PHE A 220 -6.19 -2.73 2.79
C PHE A 220 -7.13 -3.92 2.95
N ALA A 221 -8.25 -3.68 3.63
CA ALA A 221 -9.21 -4.70 3.99
C ALA A 221 -10.64 -4.20 3.80
N VAL A 222 -11.57 -5.15 3.79
CA VAL A 222 -12.97 -4.91 4.14
C VAL A 222 -13.11 -5.27 5.62
N ASP A 223 -13.54 -4.33 6.46
CA ASP A 223 -13.76 -4.60 7.89
C ASP A 223 -15.08 -5.32 8.17
N ASP A 224 -15.34 -5.60 9.45
CA ASP A 224 -16.52 -6.36 9.88
C ASP A 224 -17.84 -5.60 9.63
N ASP A 225 -17.80 -4.26 9.51
CA ASP A 225 -18.94 -3.41 9.19
C ASP A 225 -19.09 -3.18 7.67
N GLY A 226 -18.19 -3.74 6.86
CA GLY A 226 -18.20 -3.63 5.40
C GLY A 226 -17.53 -2.37 4.85
N TYR A 227 -16.83 -1.59 5.69
CA TYR A 227 -16.04 -0.45 5.23
C TYR A 227 -14.76 -0.91 4.55
N TYR A 228 -14.35 -0.13 3.56
CA TYR A 228 -13.11 -0.28 2.79
C TYR A 228 -12.49 1.10 2.47
N LEU A 229 -11.34 1.12 1.81
CA LEU A 229 -10.64 2.37 1.45
C LEU A 229 -11.58 3.44 0.86
N GLY A 230 -11.56 4.63 1.46
CA GLY A 230 -12.37 5.76 1.06
C GLY A 230 -13.84 5.66 1.48
N THR A 231 -14.14 4.82 2.47
CA THR A 231 -15.46 4.73 3.12
C THR A 231 -15.30 4.62 4.63
N SER A 232 -16.25 5.17 5.37
CA SER A 232 -16.37 5.06 6.82
C SER A 232 -17.70 5.68 7.25
N PRO A 233 -18.12 5.61 8.53
CA PRO A 233 -19.31 6.33 8.99
C PRO A 233 -19.22 7.86 8.82
N GLN A 234 -18.01 8.41 8.67
CA GLN A 234 -17.79 9.85 8.58
C GLN A 234 -17.60 10.36 7.14
N VAL A 235 -17.35 9.48 6.17
CA VAL A 235 -17.17 9.84 4.76
C VAL A 235 -18.47 9.56 3.99
N LYS A 236 -19.07 10.60 3.41
CA LYS A 236 -20.38 10.47 2.73
C LYS A 236 -20.23 10.04 1.27
N GLU A 237 -19.16 10.45 0.61
CA GLU A 237 -18.92 10.16 -0.81
C GLU A 237 -17.84 9.09 -0.95
N SER A 238 -18.21 7.94 -1.51
CA SER A 238 -17.26 6.86 -1.77
C SER A 238 -16.31 7.23 -2.91
N MET A 239 -15.01 7.14 -2.65
CA MET A 239 -13.96 7.39 -3.64
C MET A 239 -14.12 6.52 -4.90
N TYR A 240 -14.38 5.22 -4.75
CA TYR A 240 -14.59 4.34 -5.90
C TYR A 240 -15.86 4.66 -6.67
N ALA A 241 -16.93 5.09 -6.00
CA ALA A 241 -18.15 5.54 -6.67
C ALA A 241 -17.90 6.80 -7.50
N LYS A 242 -17.07 7.73 -6.99
CA LYS A 242 -16.66 8.93 -7.74
C LYS A 242 -15.85 8.58 -8.98
N PHE A 243 -14.87 7.68 -8.84
CA PHE A 243 -14.12 7.18 -9.99
C PHE A 243 -15.02 6.59 -11.06
N VAL A 244 -15.95 5.72 -10.69
CA VAL A 244 -16.91 5.10 -11.63
C VAL A 244 -17.77 6.18 -12.30
N GLY A 245 -18.36 7.08 -11.51
CA GLY A 245 -19.28 8.11 -12.00
C GLY A 245 -18.62 9.09 -12.96
N LEU A 246 -17.47 9.65 -12.58
CA LEU A 246 -16.74 10.61 -13.41
C LEU A 246 -16.21 9.96 -14.70
N TRP A 247 -15.70 8.73 -14.61
CA TRP A 247 -15.22 8.00 -15.80
C TRP A 247 -16.37 7.61 -16.74
N ALA A 248 -17.53 7.24 -16.19
CA ALA A 248 -18.74 6.99 -16.98
C ALA A 248 -19.26 8.27 -17.66
N GLN A 249 -19.25 9.40 -16.96
CA GLN A 249 -19.60 10.69 -17.55
C GLN A 249 -18.68 11.03 -18.73
N MET A 250 -17.37 10.86 -18.58
CA MET A 250 -16.41 11.07 -19.67
C MET A 250 -16.64 10.13 -20.87
N ARG A 251 -17.08 8.89 -20.62
CA ARG A 251 -17.50 7.97 -21.68
C ARG A 251 -18.73 8.48 -22.41
N ASP A 252 -19.75 8.92 -21.68
CA ASP A 252 -21.02 9.38 -22.23
C ASP A 252 -20.86 10.67 -23.04
N GLU A 253 -19.87 11.50 -22.67
CA GLU A 253 -19.45 12.70 -23.43
C GLU A 253 -18.50 12.39 -24.60
N GLY A 254 -18.13 11.12 -24.81
CA GLY A 254 -17.27 10.68 -25.92
C GLY A 254 -15.77 10.98 -25.74
N LYS A 255 -15.31 11.39 -24.55
CA LYS A 255 -13.88 11.58 -24.24
C LYS A 255 -13.12 10.25 -24.24
N ILE A 256 -13.78 9.21 -23.76
CA ILE A 256 -13.30 7.82 -23.80
C ILE A 256 -14.37 6.92 -24.44
N GLY A 257 -13.95 5.80 -25.03
CA GLY A 257 -14.85 4.79 -25.57
C GLY A 257 -15.34 3.82 -24.50
N SER A 258 -16.45 3.12 -24.80
CA SER A 258 -17.00 2.08 -23.91
C SER A 258 -15.98 1.00 -23.57
N LYS A 259 -15.12 0.63 -24.53
CA LYS A 259 -14.08 -0.38 -24.28
C LYS A 259 -13.00 0.13 -23.32
N GLU A 260 -12.69 1.42 -23.34
CA GLU A 260 -11.71 2.00 -22.43
C GLU A 260 -12.24 2.02 -20.99
N PHE A 261 -13.52 2.37 -20.81
CA PHE A 261 -14.21 2.25 -19.53
C PHE A 261 -14.21 0.79 -19.01
N GLU A 262 -14.51 -0.17 -19.88
CA GLU A 262 -14.48 -1.61 -19.55
C GLU A 262 -13.07 -2.12 -19.24
N ASN A 263 -12.02 -1.53 -19.81
CA ASN A 263 -10.64 -1.93 -19.58
C ASN A 263 -10.05 -1.30 -18.31
N THR A 264 -10.55 -0.14 -17.89
CA THR A 264 -10.12 0.49 -16.63
C THR A 264 -10.60 -0.34 -15.44
N LYS A 265 -9.68 -1.07 -14.80
CA LYS A 265 -9.95 -1.84 -13.57
C LYS A 265 -8.80 -1.70 -12.59
N PHE A 266 -9.14 -1.48 -11.33
CA PHE A 266 -8.20 -1.62 -10.24
C PHE A 266 -7.94 -3.12 -10.04
N LEU A 267 -6.73 -3.58 -10.39
CA LEU A 267 -6.31 -4.97 -10.17
C LEU A 267 -5.83 -5.16 -8.73
N ASN A 268 -6.71 -4.86 -7.79
CA ASN A 268 -6.51 -5.15 -6.38
C ASN A 268 -7.76 -5.79 -5.76
N TYR A 269 -7.55 -6.42 -4.61
CA TYR A 269 -8.58 -7.05 -3.83
C TYR A 269 -8.39 -6.73 -2.35
N TYR A 270 -9.49 -6.42 -1.69
CA TYR A 270 -9.52 -6.10 -0.26
C TYR A 270 -10.09 -7.30 0.45
N ARG A 271 -9.21 -7.99 1.16
CA ARG A 271 -9.55 -9.19 1.92
C ARG A 271 -10.33 -8.80 3.16
N THR A 272 -11.27 -9.63 3.55
CA THR A 272 -11.82 -9.63 4.90
C THR A 272 -10.75 -10.04 5.91
N LYS A 273 -11.00 -9.79 7.20
CA LYS A 273 -10.16 -10.32 8.28
C LYS A 273 -9.98 -11.84 8.19
N GLN A 274 -11.07 -12.57 7.90
CA GLN A 274 -11.06 -14.03 7.82
C GLN A 274 -10.21 -14.56 6.66
N GLU A 275 -10.35 -13.98 5.47
CA GLU A 275 -9.50 -14.32 4.32
C GLU A 275 -8.01 -14.03 4.61
N THR A 276 -7.73 -12.95 5.33
CA THR A 276 -6.37 -12.53 5.68
C THR A 276 -5.69 -13.51 6.63
N ILE A 277 -6.39 -13.94 7.69
CA ILE A 277 -5.80 -14.81 8.73
C ILE A 277 -5.78 -16.30 8.36
N LYS A 278 -6.65 -16.74 7.44
CA LYS A 278 -6.83 -18.16 7.11
C LYS A 278 -5.52 -18.92 6.88
N PRO A 279 -4.52 -18.42 6.11
CA PRO A 279 -3.28 -19.16 5.90
C PRO A 279 -2.48 -19.41 7.19
N PHE A 280 -2.67 -18.59 8.23
CA PHE A 280 -1.92 -18.67 9.48
C PHE A 280 -2.65 -19.43 10.59
N THR A 281 -3.93 -19.76 10.40
CA THR A 281 -4.78 -20.42 11.41
C THR A 281 -5.26 -21.80 10.97
N ASP A 282 -5.44 -22.01 9.67
CA ASP A 282 -5.80 -23.31 9.10
C ASP A 282 -4.58 -24.25 9.08
N LYS A 283 -4.63 -25.31 9.90
CA LYS A 283 -3.54 -26.29 10.04
C LYS A 283 -3.24 -27.05 8.75
N ASP A 284 -4.20 -27.10 7.83
CA ASP A 284 -4.03 -27.77 6.55
C ASP A 284 -3.42 -26.86 5.48
N SER A 285 -3.36 -25.55 5.73
CA SER A 285 -2.79 -24.60 4.78
C SER A 285 -1.28 -24.83 4.57
N PRO A 286 -0.76 -24.63 3.35
CA PRO A 286 0.67 -24.66 3.09
C PRO A 286 1.48 -23.68 3.94
N VAL A 287 0.93 -22.49 4.22
CA VAL A 287 1.58 -21.42 4.99
C VAL A 287 1.74 -21.82 6.46
N TYR A 288 0.70 -22.44 7.05
CA TYR A 288 0.78 -23.00 8.39
C TYR A 288 1.81 -24.15 8.44
N LYS A 289 1.78 -25.05 7.45
CA LYS A 289 2.76 -26.14 7.36
C LYS A 289 4.19 -25.64 7.16
N ALA A 290 4.38 -24.45 6.59
CA ALA A 290 5.67 -23.77 6.48
C ALA A 290 6.13 -23.08 7.78
N GLY A 291 5.39 -23.22 8.89
CA GLY A 291 5.78 -22.75 10.22
C GLY A 291 5.31 -21.34 10.56
N MET A 292 4.52 -20.68 9.71
CA MET A 292 3.98 -19.34 10.03
C MET A 292 2.76 -19.46 10.94
N ARG A 293 2.71 -18.67 12.02
CA ARG A 293 1.62 -18.66 13.01
C ARG A 293 1.08 -17.26 13.20
N LEU A 294 -0.25 -17.16 13.28
CA LEU A 294 -0.90 -15.90 13.64
C LEU A 294 -0.58 -15.56 15.11
N LYS A 295 -0.15 -14.31 15.35
CA LYS A 295 0.03 -13.76 16.69
C LYS A 295 -1.01 -12.68 17.00
N PHE A 296 -1.28 -11.82 16.03
CA PHE A 296 -2.21 -10.70 16.19
C PHE A 296 -2.91 -10.38 14.87
N CYS A 297 -4.18 -9.99 14.95
CA CYS A 297 -4.88 -9.42 13.81
C CYS A 297 -6.09 -8.57 14.23
N GLU A 298 -6.15 -7.35 13.70
CA GLU A 298 -7.31 -6.46 13.81
C GLU A 298 -7.51 -5.65 12.54
N THR A 299 -8.75 -5.25 12.28
CA THR A 299 -9.08 -4.22 11.30
C THR A 299 -9.18 -2.87 11.99
N ARG A 300 -8.73 -1.81 11.34
CA ARG A 300 -8.76 -0.45 11.87
C ARG A 300 -9.05 0.55 10.76
N ILE A 301 -9.92 1.52 11.08
CA ILE A 301 -10.12 2.72 10.26
C ILE A 301 -9.17 3.81 10.75
N THR A 302 -8.26 4.25 9.87
CA THR A 302 -7.44 5.44 10.09
C THR A 302 -8.05 6.61 9.31
N ARG A 303 -8.45 7.66 10.03
CA ARG A 303 -9.11 8.83 9.45
C ARG A 303 -8.20 9.54 8.45
N CYS A 304 -8.78 9.99 7.35
CA CYS A 304 -8.11 10.77 6.32
C CYS A 304 -7.60 12.10 6.92
N PRO A 305 -6.28 12.37 6.94
CA PRO A 305 -5.75 13.58 7.57
C PRO A 305 -6.23 14.86 6.87
N PHE A 306 -6.46 14.80 5.56
CA PHE A 306 -7.01 15.91 4.79
C PHE A 306 -8.45 16.22 5.21
N HIS A 307 -9.28 15.20 5.36
CA HIS A 307 -10.67 15.34 5.78
C HIS A 307 -10.76 15.89 7.22
N VAL A 308 -9.96 15.34 8.14
CA VAL A 308 -9.89 15.82 9.52
C VAL A 308 -9.48 17.29 9.56
N ALA A 309 -8.40 17.66 8.87
CA ALA A 309 -7.94 19.05 8.81
C ALA A 309 -9.01 20.00 8.25
N TRP A 310 -9.76 19.57 7.23
CA TRP A 310 -10.87 20.36 6.69
C TRP A 310 -11.98 20.58 7.71
N LEU A 311 -12.41 19.51 8.40
CA LEU A 311 -13.47 19.59 9.40
C LEU A 311 -13.08 20.55 10.54
N GLU A 312 -11.90 20.36 11.13
CA GLU A 312 -11.37 21.22 12.20
C GLU A 312 -11.21 22.69 11.77
N GLU A 313 -10.80 22.93 10.53
CA GLU A 313 -10.69 24.29 10.02
C GLU A 313 -12.07 24.90 9.75
N SER A 314 -13.01 24.12 9.21
CA SER A 314 -14.37 24.56 8.90
C SER A 314 -15.17 24.96 10.13
N GLU A 315 -14.96 24.29 11.28
CA GLU A 315 -15.56 24.66 12.57
C GLU A 315 -15.17 26.08 13.01
N LYS A 316 -13.99 26.55 12.61
CA LYS A 316 -13.50 27.91 12.90
C LYS A 316 -14.07 28.96 11.95
N MET A 317 -14.86 28.56 10.95
CA MET A 317 -15.42 29.40 9.90
C MET A 317 -16.97 29.30 9.85
N PRO A 318 -17.70 29.87 10.82
CA PRO A 318 -19.15 29.71 10.93
C PRO A 318 -19.93 30.34 9.74
N GLN A 319 -19.33 31.29 9.03
CA GLN A 319 -19.89 31.86 7.80
C GLN A 319 -19.60 31.02 6.54
N GLY A 320 -18.95 29.87 6.70
CA GLY A 320 -18.46 29.03 5.63
C GLY A 320 -17.08 29.45 5.11
N ALA A 321 -16.38 28.51 4.48
CA ALA A 321 -15.12 28.78 3.78
C ALA A 321 -15.39 29.49 2.44
N SER A 322 -14.45 30.34 1.98
CA SER A 322 -14.49 30.87 0.60
C SER A 322 -14.31 29.76 -0.43
N GLU A 323 -14.70 30.00 -1.68
CA GLU A 323 -14.45 29.06 -2.79
C GLU A 323 -12.95 28.82 -2.99
N GLU A 324 -12.13 29.86 -2.93
CA GLU A 324 -10.67 29.77 -3.01
C GLU A 324 -10.11 28.78 -1.99
N LYS A 325 -10.61 28.83 -0.74
CA LYS A 325 -10.17 27.94 0.33
C LYS A 325 -10.62 26.51 0.13
N ARG A 326 -11.87 26.29 -0.33
CA ARG A 326 -12.35 24.96 -0.71
C ARG A 326 -11.52 24.36 -1.84
N ARG A 327 -11.19 25.18 -2.85
CA ARG A 327 -10.36 24.77 -3.99
C ARG A 327 -8.92 24.46 -3.58
N ALA A 328 -8.35 25.24 -2.66
CA ALA A 328 -7.04 24.95 -2.08
C ALA A 328 -7.03 23.61 -1.34
N HIS A 329 -8.07 23.31 -0.56
CA HIS A 329 -8.23 22.00 0.08
C HIS A 329 -8.34 20.86 -0.94
N ALA A 330 -9.18 21.00 -1.97
CA ALA A 330 -9.33 19.99 -3.03
C ALA A 330 -8.00 19.68 -3.72
N LYS A 331 -7.22 20.71 -4.09
CA LYS A 331 -5.88 20.58 -4.68
C LYS A 331 -4.86 19.91 -3.76
N TRP A 332 -5.03 20.03 -2.45
CA TRP A 332 -4.17 19.36 -1.48
C TRP A 332 -4.57 17.89 -1.25
N TYR A 333 -5.87 17.61 -1.26
CA TYR A 333 -6.45 16.28 -1.06
C TYR A 333 -6.29 15.36 -2.27
N ILE A 334 -6.70 15.78 -3.47
CA ILE A 334 -6.76 14.92 -4.66
C ILE A 334 -5.44 14.20 -5.00
N PRO A 335 -4.24 14.80 -4.82
CA PRO A 335 -2.99 14.08 -4.99
C PRO A 335 -2.90 12.77 -4.19
N THR A 336 -3.51 12.68 -3.01
CA THR A 336 -3.48 11.46 -2.18
C THR A 336 -4.19 10.27 -2.84
N ILE A 337 -5.17 10.56 -3.69
CA ILE A 337 -5.92 9.58 -4.46
C ILE A 337 -5.23 9.32 -5.80
N ARG A 338 -4.79 10.40 -6.46
CA ARG A 338 -4.22 10.36 -7.80
C ARG A 338 -2.92 9.58 -7.88
N THR A 339 -2.04 9.71 -6.89
CA THR A 339 -0.68 9.14 -6.95
C THR A 339 -0.67 7.64 -7.20
N TRP A 340 -1.58 6.87 -6.63
CA TRP A 340 -1.61 5.41 -6.82
C TRP A 340 -2.63 4.93 -7.87
N SER A 341 -3.56 5.79 -8.31
CA SER A 341 -4.64 5.42 -9.24
C SER A 341 -4.42 5.88 -10.68
N ASN A 342 -3.58 6.89 -10.92
CA ASN A 342 -3.36 7.50 -12.24
C ASN A 342 -2.97 6.47 -13.31
N SER A 343 -2.07 5.54 -12.98
CA SER A 343 -1.62 4.48 -13.89
C SER A 343 -2.75 3.52 -14.28
N THR A 344 -3.68 3.23 -13.38
CA THR A 344 -4.87 2.42 -13.67
C THR A 344 -5.74 3.07 -14.75
N PHE A 345 -6.10 4.34 -14.59
CA PHE A 345 -6.92 5.06 -15.59
C PHE A 345 -6.22 5.11 -16.95
N LYS A 346 -4.93 5.45 -16.94
CA LYS A 346 -4.11 5.53 -18.14
C LYS A 346 -3.99 4.19 -18.87
N SER A 347 -3.85 3.09 -18.13
CA SER A 347 -3.74 1.73 -18.70
C SER A 347 -5.05 1.24 -19.34
N GLY A 348 -6.19 1.80 -18.94
CA GLY A 348 -7.49 1.47 -19.55
C GLY A 348 -7.72 2.14 -20.90
N LEU A 349 -6.96 3.20 -21.22
CA LEU A 349 -7.04 3.90 -22.49
C LEU A 349 -6.40 3.07 -23.62
N ARG A 350 -6.88 3.24 -24.85
CA ARG A 350 -6.36 2.49 -26.01
C ARG A 350 -4.85 2.70 -26.15
N GLU A 351 -4.14 1.62 -26.52
CA GLU A 351 -2.68 1.66 -26.66
C GLU A 351 -2.23 2.66 -27.73
N ASP A 352 -3.01 2.83 -28.78
CA ASP A 352 -2.75 3.70 -29.94
C ASP A 352 -2.89 5.21 -29.68
N ARG A 353 -3.50 5.62 -28.56
CA ARG A 353 -3.55 7.05 -28.19
C ARG A 353 -2.14 7.59 -27.89
N PRO A 354 -1.78 8.78 -28.39
CA PRO A 354 -0.59 9.50 -27.96
C PRO A 354 -0.52 9.64 -26.44
N GLU A 355 0.69 9.56 -25.91
CA GLU A 355 0.96 9.60 -24.47
C GLU A 355 0.48 10.91 -23.82
N GLU A 356 0.67 12.03 -24.53
CA GLU A 356 0.14 13.34 -24.13
C GLU A 356 -1.39 13.35 -24.05
N GLU A 357 -2.08 12.74 -25.02
CA GLU A 357 -3.54 12.65 -25.03
C GLU A 357 -4.05 11.81 -23.85
N LYS A 358 -3.40 10.68 -23.55
CA LYS A 358 -3.71 9.87 -22.36
C LYS A 358 -3.57 10.69 -21.09
N THR A 359 -2.51 11.48 -21.00
CA THR A 359 -2.24 12.35 -19.85
C THR A 359 -3.34 13.41 -19.70
N GLN A 360 -3.73 14.09 -20.77
CA GLN A 360 -4.80 15.09 -20.76
C GLN A 360 -6.16 14.52 -20.34
N ILE A 361 -6.50 13.31 -20.81
CA ILE A 361 -7.74 12.63 -20.40
C ILE A 361 -7.74 12.35 -18.90
N VAL A 362 -6.63 11.82 -18.36
CA VAL A 362 -6.53 11.52 -16.93
C VAL A 362 -6.48 12.81 -16.09
N ASP A 363 -5.84 13.87 -16.58
CA ASP A 363 -5.88 15.20 -15.95
C ASP A 363 -7.32 15.73 -15.88
N GLU A 364 -8.11 15.58 -16.96
CA GLU A 364 -9.50 16.00 -16.98
C GLU A 364 -10.35 15.25 -15.93
N LEU A 365 -10.14 13.93 -15.76
CA LEU A 365 -10.79 13.15 -14.71
C LEU A 365 -10.52 13.73 -13.31
N PHE A 366 -9.24 13.96 -12.97
CA PHE A 366 -8.89 14.46 -11.65
C PHE A 366 -9.28 15.92 -11.44
N SER A 367 -9.29 16.75 -12.49
CA SER A 367 -9.83 18.11 -12.44
C SER A 367 -11.33 18.10 -12.10
N ARG A 368 -12.12 17.21 -12.70
CA ARG A 368 -13.55 17.06 -12.35
C ARG A 368 -13.73 16.60 -10.91
N TYR A 369 -12.86 15.71 -10.43
CA TYR A 369 -12.90 15.27 -9.04
C TYR A 369 -12.52 16.43 -8.08
N GLU A 370 -11.53 17.25 -8.42
CA GLU A 370 -11.21 18.47 -7.67
C GLU A 370 -12.40 19.42 -7.58
N ASP A 371 -13.18 19.59 -8.66
CA ASP A 371 -14.37 20.43 -8.67
C ASP A 371 -15.49 19.87 -7.77
N GLU A 372 -15.72 18.54 -7.77
CA GLU A 372 -16.67 17.91 -6.84
C GLU A 372 -16.25 18.09 -5.37
N VAL A 373 -14.96 17.89 -5.06
CA VAL A 373 -14.44 18.11 -3.70
C VAL A 373 -14.56 19.58 -3.32
N THR A 374 -14.27 20.51 -4.23
CA THR A 374 -14.40 21.96 -4.01
C THR A 374 -15.83 22.35 -3.66
N ALA A 375 -16.83 21.68 -4.25
CA ALA A 375 -18.24 21.97 -3.98
C ALA A 375 -18.66 21.52 -2.57
N ARG A 376 -18.20 20.35 -2.09
CA ARG A 376 -18.62 19.77 -0.81
C ARG A 376 -17.47 19.10 -0.04
N PRO A 377 -16.43 19.82 0.41
CA PRO A 377 -15.21 19.16 0.87
C PRO A 377 -15.41 18.29 2.12
N ALA A 378 -16.38 18.62 2.97
CA ALA A 378 -16.72 17.85 4.16
C ALA A 378 -17.29 16.44 3.86
N ASP A 379 -17.74 16.18 2.64
CA ASP A 379 -18.32 14.90 2.25
C ASP A 379 -17.25 13.90 1.75
N PHE A 380 -16.03 14.37 1.48
CA PHE A 380 -14.95 13.60 0.87
C PHE A 380 -13.82 13.31 1.85
N GLY A 381 -13.39 12.06 1.90
CA GLY A 381 -12.19 11.62 2.60
C GLY A 381 -11.73 10.26 2.09
N MET A 382 -10.42 10.03 2.11
CA MET A 382 -9.83 8.73 1.80
C MET A 382 -9.49 8.02 3.11
N ASP A 383 -10.51 7.71 3.91
CA ASP A 383 -10.31 6.94 5.13
C ASP A 383 -9.71 5.57 4.82
N TYR A 384 -8.71 5.18 5.60
CA TYR A 384 -7.92 4.00 5.34
C TYR A 384 -8.44 2.86 6.19
N VAL A 385 -8.98 1.82 5.55
CA VAL A 385 -9.42 0.61 6.23
C VAL A 385 -8.38 -0.48 6.00
N HIS A 386 -7.63 -0.80 7.05
CA HIS A 386 -6.53 -1.76 6.99
C HIS A 386 -6.73 -2.89 7.97
N CYS A 387 -6.26 -4.08 7.60
CA CYS A 387 -5.97 -5.16 8.50
C CYS A 387 -4.51 -5.06 8.95
N PHE A 388 -4.29 -4.87 10.24
CA PHE A 388 -3.00 -4.98 10.92
C PHE A 388 -2.83 -6.44 11.34
N LEU A 389 -1.73 -7.08 10.94
CA LEU A 389 -1.45 -8.47 11.22
C LEU A 389 -0.02 -8.66 11.68
N VAL A 390 0.17 -9.51 12.68
CA VAL A 390 1.49 -10.03 13.07
C VAL A 390 1.44 -11.55 12.98
N ALA A 391 2.40 -12.11 12.25
CA ALA A 391 2.67 -13.53 12.22
C ALA A 391 4.13 -13.79 12.59
N VAL A 392 4.41 -14.94 13.18
CA VAL A 392 5.77 -15.36 13.59
C VAL A 392 6.09 -16.69 12.94
N LYS A 393 7.34 -16.86 12.50
CA LYS A 393 7.85 -18.18 12.06
C LYS A 393 8.30 -18.97 13.28
N GLU A 394 7.75 -20.17 13.46
CA GLU A 394 8.15 -21.05 14.57
C GLU A 394 9.66 -21.35 14.53
N LYS A 395 10.27 -21.44 15.72
CA LYS A 395 11.65 -21.93 15.86
C LYS A 395 11.66 -23.44 15.57
N GLU A 396 12.61 -23.92 14.78
CA GLU A 396 12.76 -25.37 14.57
C GLU A 396 12.98 -26.07 15.93
N GLY A 397 12.12 -27.04 16.27
CA GLY A 397 12.23 -27.85 17.50
C GLY A 397 11.24 -27.54 18.64
N GLY A 398 10.29 -26.61 18.47
CA GLY A 398 9.25 -26.33 19.48
C GLY A 398 8.11 -27.34 19.49
N ARG A 399 8.29 -28.46 20.19
CA ARG A 399 7.18 -29.19 20.87
C ARG A 399 7.22 -28.89 22.35
#